data_AF-A0A6I5WZN3-F1
#
_entry.id   AF-A0A6I5WZN3-F1
#
_cell.length_a   1.000
_cell.length_b   1.000
_cell.length_c   1.000
_cell.angle_alpha   90.00
_cell.angle_beta   90.00
_cell.angle_gamma   90.00
#
_symmetry.space_group_name_H-M   'P 1'
#
loop_
_entity.id
_entity.type
_entity.pdbx_description
1 polymer ?
#
loop_
_entity_poly.entity_id
_entity_poly.type
_entity_poly.pdbx_seq_one_letter_code
_entity_poly.pdbx_strand_id
1 'polypeptide(L)'
;MTDLSKAEVLKALAAAEFAAAFALPLDTMVTLDFGRMNLSEPSEARDELQRFVKTANAWLYDRGLPTASIAVVERSMGGNMHAHLAMHVPGMRRDEGRLLGIRHRSHFRAWASEYTDRRLGKHVPRAVNIRGSLCPSILRHWISVSYLLKSHDRDAVLVGARNRPDRETLWLSDILAFDYVNPGAVGPERRLFISSNLGPARRAIGTPPAAEFLLDRQPHLANLALSLTDACTAPDAPSGLPRPRPFRAAVEDGVFDVRRLYGSQFASFVTGLGRPAKAPDIRESFPKLSLLERLDLLGV
;
A
#
# COMPACT_ATOMS: atom_id res chain seq x y z
N MET A 1 5.55 -2.68 -24.73
CA MET A 1 4.62 -2.91 -23.60
C MET A 1 5.46 -2.92 -22.35
N THR A 2 5.09 -2.19 -21.30
CA THR A 2 5.83 -2.30 -20.04
C THR A 2 4.83 -2.47 -18.89
N ASP A 3 4.41 -3.72 -18.73
CA ASP A 3 3.81 -4.20 -17.50
C ASP A 3 4.77 -4.00 -16.33
N LEU A 4 4.25 -4.01 -15.10
CA LEU A 4 5.13 -3.98 -13.93
C LEU A 4 5.97 -5.26 -13.92
N SER A 5 7.29 -5.09 -13.94
CA SER A 5 8.22 -6.20 -13.85
C SER A 5 8.10 -6.90 -12.49
N LYS A 6 8.52 -8.17 -12.43
CA LYS A 6 8.67 -8.91 -11.15
C LYS A 6 9.37 -8.08 -10.08
N ALA A 7 10.50 -7.44 -10.43
CA ALA A 7 11.29 -6.65 -9.49
C ALA A 7 10.52 -5.43 -8.94
N GLU A 8 9.74 -4.76 -9.78
CA GLU A 8 8.89 -3.64 -9.35
C GLU A 8 7.79 -4.11 -8.41
N VAL A 9 7.12 -5.21 -8.75
CA VAL A 9 6.04 -5.74 -7.90
C VAL A 9 6.57 -6.20 -6.55
N LEU A 10 7.68 -6.93 -6.51
CA LEU A 10 8.33 -7.33 -5.25
C LEU A 10 8.73 -6.11 -4.41
N LYS A 11 9.23 -5.05 -5.05
CA LYS A 11 9.59 -3.80 -4.36
C LYS A 11 8.38 -3.09 -3.77
N ALA A 12 7.24 -3.10 -4.47
CA ALA A 12 5.99 -2.54 -3.99
C ALA A 12 5.41 -3.35 -2.82
N LEU A 13 5.43 -4.69 -2.91
CA LEU A 13 5.00 -5.57 -1.82
C LEU A 13 5.86 -5.36 -0.57
N ALA A 14 7.20 -5.33 -0.71
CA ALA A 14 8.08 -5.06 0.41
C ALA A 14 7.85 -3.68 1.05
N ALA A 15 7.53 -2.66 0.25
CA ALA A 15 7.16 -1.33 0.75
C ALA A 15 5.81 -1.34 1.49
N ALA A 16 4.84 -2.10 1.00
CA ALA A 16 3.54 -2.28 1.63
C ALA A 16 3.64 -3.05 2.96
N GLU A 17 4.39 -4.16 2.99
CA GLU A 17 4.68 -4.91 4.21
C GLU A 17 5.35 -4.02 5.27
N PHE A 18 6.33 -3.21 4.86
CA PHE A 18 6.96 -2.25 5.76
C PHE A 18 5.96 -1.21 6.28
N ALA A 19 5.11 -0.66 5.41
CA ALA A 19 4.07 0.27 5.85
C ALA A 19 3.10 -0.37 6.86
N ALA A 20 2.66 -1.60 6.59
CA ALA A 20 1.79 -2.38 7.47
C ALA A 20 2.43 -2.65 8.85
N ALA A 21 3.69 -3.10 8.87
CA ALA A 21 4.42 -3.42 10.09
C ALA A 21 4.59 -2.21 11.03
N PHE A 22 4.63 -1.00 10.47
CA PHE A 22 4.76 0.25 11.22
C PHE A 22 3.43 1.01 11.40
N ALA A 23 2.29 0.33 11.22
CA ALA A 23 0.96 0.90 11.38
C ALA A 23 0.71 2.16 10.49
N LEU A 24 1.28 2.15 9.28
CA LEU A 24 1.09 3.17 8.24
C LEU A 24 0.23 2.62 7.09
N PRO A 25 -1.04 2.20 7.33
CA PRO A 25 -1.86 1.61 6.28
C PRO A 25 -2.01 2.59 5.11
N LEU A 26 -1.74 2.09 3.91
CA LEU A 26 -1.91 2.79 2.63
C LEU A 26 -3.34 2.62 2.12
N ASP A 27 -4.32 3.12 2.87
CA ASP A 27 -5.75 2.89 2.61
C ASP A 27 -6.50 4.14 2.13
N THR A 28 -5.78 5.23 1.85
CA THR A 28 -6.30 6.39 1.12
C THR A 28 -5.86 6.30 -0.33
N MET A 29 -6.82 6.07 -1.22
CA MET A 29 -6.59 5.98 -2.66
C MET A 29 -6.81 7.33 -3.31
N VAL A 30 -5.81 7.82 -4.03
CA VAL A 30 -5.90 9.03 -4.84
C VAL A 30 -5.77 8.63 -6.31
N THR A 31 -6.68 9.10 -7.15
CA THR A 31 -6.59 8.99 -8.61
C THR A 31 -6.37 10.37 -9.20
N LEU A 32 -5.33 10.50 -10.02
CA LEU A 32 -5.07 11.69 -10.84
C LEU A 32 -5.42 11.35 -12.28
N ASP A 33 -6.39 12.05 -12.87
CA ASP A 33 -6.75 11.94 -14.29
C ASP A 33 -6.04 13.06 -15.06
N PHE A 34 -4.93 12.69 -15.71
CA PHE A 34 -4.09 13.64 -16.44
C PHE A 34 -4.75 14.11 -17.74
N GLY A 35 -5.57 13.27 -18.36
CA GLY A 35 -6.36 13.63 -19.53
C GLY A 35 -7.29 14.82 -19.24
N ARG A 36 -7.95 14.83 -18.06
CA ARG A 36 -8.76 15.98 -17.62
C ARG A 36 -7.95 17.25 -17.38
N MET A 37 -6.67 17.12 -17.04
CA MET A 37 -5.75 18.25 -16.86
C MET A 37 -5.13 18.71 -18.18
N ASN A 38 -5.50 18.11 -19.32
CA ASN A 38 -4.88 18.31 -20.64
C ASN A 38 -3.38 17.96 -20.66
N LEU A 39 -2.98 16.93 -19.91
CA LEU A 39 -1.61 16.41 -19.88
C LEU A 39 -1.60 15.05 -20.58
N SER A 40 -1.16 15.03 -21.84
CA SER A 40 -1.16 13.83 -22.69
C SER A 40 0.22 13.18 -22.84
N GLU A 41 1.28 13.90 -22.48
CA GLU A 41 2.65 13.41 -22.59
C GLU A 41 3.10 12.67 -21.32
N PRO A 42 3.75 11.50 -21.41
CA PRO A 42 4.14 10.72 -20.23
C PRO A 42 5.03 11.48 -19.25
N SER A 43 5.91 12.32 -19.76
CA SER A 43 6.80 13.17 -18.96
C SER A 43 6.02 14.21 -18.16
N GLU A 44 5.00 14.83 -18.75
CA GLU A 44 4.12 15.80 -18.08
C GLU A 44 3.29 15.14 -16.97
N ALA A 45 2.72 13.96 -17.25
CA ALA A 45 1.98 13.18 -16.26
C ALA A 45 2.86 12.78 -15.06
N ARG A 46 4.12 12.42 -15.32
CA ARG A 46 5.09 12.11 -14.26
C ARG A 46 5.45 13.35 -13.44
N ASP A 47 5.76 14.46 -14.10
CA ASP A 47 6.07 15.72 -13.43
C ASP A 47 4.90 16.14 -12.53
N GLU A 48 3.68 16.00 -13.03
CA GLU A 48 2.49 16.37 -12.27
C GLU A 48 2.21 15.40 -11.11
N LEU A 49 2.43 14.09 -11.30
CA LEU A 49 2.42 13.12 -10.20
C LEU A 49 3.45 13.49 -9.12
N GLN A 50 4.69 13.82 -9.51
CA GLN A 50 5.74 14.19 -8.58
C GLN A 50 5.40 15.48 -7.82
N ARG A 51 4.83 16.49 -8.50
CA ARG A 51 4.34 17.72 -7.86
C ARG A 51 3.21 17.43 -6.88
N PHE A 52 2.23 16.61 -7.27
CA PHE A 52 1.14 16.23 -6.38
C PHE A 52 1.67 15.49 -5.15
N VAL A 53 2.54 14.48 -5.32
CA VAL A 53 3.14 13.74 -4.21
C VAL A 53 3.97 14.66 -3.31
N LYS A 54 4.74 15.59 -3.88
CA LYS A 54 5.52 16.57 -3.10
C LYS A 54 4.61 17.47 -2.25
N THR A 55 3.55 18.01 -2.84
CA THR A 55 2.61 18.89 -2.13
C THR A 55 1.77 18.15 -1.10
N ALA A 56 1.37 16.90 -1.39
CA ALA A 56 0.69 16.04 -0.42
C ALA A 56 1.60 15.69 0.76
N ASN A 57 2.88 15.39 0.48
CA ASN A 57 3.86 15.14 1.53
C ASN A 57 4.12 16.38 2.39
N ALA A 58 4.20 17.57 1.78
CA ALA A 58 4.30 18.82 2.54
C ALA A 58 3.07 19.03 3.43
N TRP A 59 1.86 18.82 2.90
CA TRP A 59 0.62 18.93 3.67
C TRP A 59 0.60 18.01 4.91
N LEU A 60 1.10 16.78 4.77
CA LEU A 60 1.25 15.83 5.87
C LEU A 60 2.33 16.27 6.86
N TYR A 61 3.49 16.70 6.35
CA TYR A 61 4.63 17.15 7.15
C TYR A 61 4.29 18.36 8.02
N ASP A 62 3.62 19.37 7.47
CA ASP A 62 3.18 20.58 8.20
C ASP A 62 2.24 20.26 9.37
N ARG A 63 1.69 19.05 9.40
CA ARG A 63 0.79 18.54 10.45
C ARG A 63 1.46 17.51 11.36
N GLY A 64 2.77 17.31 11.22
CA GLY A 64 3.53 16.30 11.97
C GLY A 64 3.13 14.86 11.63
N LEU A 65 2.62 14.62 10.42
CA LEU A 65 2.12 13.29 10.01
C LEU A 65 3.14 12.53 9.15
N PRO A 66 3.18 11.18 9.25
CA PRO A 66 4.00 10.34 8.38
C PRO A 66 3.65 10.51 6.90
N THR A 67 4.68 10.52 6.07
CA THR A 67 4.54 10.43 4.61
C THR A 67 4.86 9.00 4.17
N ALA A 68 3.88 8.30 3.62
CA ALA A 68 4.06 6.95 3.09
C ALA A 68 3.10 6.75 1.93
N SER A 69 3.64 6.40 0.76
CA SER A 69 2.84 6.17 -0.43
C SER A 69 3.51 5.29 -1.48
N ILE A 70 2.66 4.66 -2.30
CA ILE A 70 3.00 3.90 -3.51
C ILE A 70 2.09 4.40 -4.63
N ALA A 71 2.64 4.68 -5.81
CA ALA A 71 1.90 5.13 -6.96
C ALA A 71 2.25 4.34 -8.21
N VAL A 72 1.29 4.19 -9.12
CA VAL A 72 1.50 3.67 -10.47
C VAL A 72 0.86 4.60 -11.49
N VAL A 73 1.55 4.80 -12.61
CA VAL A 73 1.00 5.46 -13.79
C VAL A 73 0.47 4.41 -14.75
N GLU A 74 -0.70 4.67 -15.33
CA GLU A 74 -1.39 3.78 -16.26
C GLU A 74 -1.99 4.60 -17.40
N ARG A 75 -2.37 3.90 -18.48
CA ARG A 75 -3.15 4.45 -19.58
C ARG A 75 -4.49 3.73 -19.67
N SER A 76 -5.57 4.47 -19.54
CA SER A 76 -6.91 3.91 -19.72
C SER A 76 -7.10 3.38 -21.15
N MET A 77 -8.09 2.50 -21.34
CA MET A 77 -8.44 1.98 -22.67
C MET A 77 -8.86 3.09 -23.66
N GLY A 78 -9.29 4.26 -23.16
CA GLY A 78 -9.57 5.45 -23.96
C GLY A 78 -8.34 6.30 -24.32
N GLY A 79 -7.13 5.84 -23.99
CA GLY A 79 -5.87 6.54 -24.30
C GLY A 79 -5.45 7.60 -23.29
N ASN A 80 -6.32 7.98 -22.35
CA ASN A 80 -6.00 8.96 -21.31
C ASN A 80 -5.09 8.35 -20.24
N MET A 81 -4.05 9.07 -19.83
CA MET A 81 -3.21 8.66 -18.72
C MET A 81 -3.81 9.04 -17.38
N HIS A 82 -3.59 8.19 -16.39
CA HIS A 82 -3.96 8.44 -15.01
C HIS A 82 -2.92 7.82 -14.06
N ALA A 83 -2.85 8.35 -12.84
CA ALA A 83 -2.08 7.73 -11.77
C ALA A 83 -3.01 7.29 -10.65
N HIS A 84 -2.70 6.13 -10.07
CA HIS A 84 -3.29 5.66 -8.82
C HIS A 84 -2.23 5.70 -7.75
N LEU A 85 -2.56 6.29 -6.60
CA LEU A 85 -1.67 6.48 -5.47
C LEU A 85 -2.36 5.94 -4.22
N ALA A 86 -1.79 4.91 -3.61
CA ALA A 86 -2.15 4.48 -2.26
C ALA A 86 -1.27 5.22 -1.25
N MET A 87 -1.88 5.94 -0.32
CA MET A 87 -1.18 6.79 0.63
C MET A 87 -1.70 6.58 2.05
N HIS A 88 -0.78 6.71 3.00
CA HIS A 88 -1.13 6.81 4.40
C HIS A 88 -1.62 8.24 4.69
N VAL A 89 -2.90 8.35 5.02
CA VAL A 89 -3.45 9.54 5.67
C VAL A 89 -4.14 9.06 6.94
N PRO A 90 -3.70 9.48 8.14
CA PRO A 90 -4.29 9.06 9.39
C PRO A 90 -5.82 9.19 9.36
N GLY A 91 -6.49 8.10 9.72
CA GLY A 91 -7.94 8.08 9.91
C GLY A 91 -8.31 8.24 11.38
N MET A 92 -9.60 8.25 11.66
CA MET A 92 -10.13 8.18 13.02
C MET A 92 -10.04 6.76 13.57
N ARG A 93 -9.89 6.64 14.88
CA ARG A 93 -10.04 5.36 15.59
C ARG A 93 -11.51 5.12 15.88
N ARG A 94 -11.91 3.85 15.90
CA ARG A 94 -13.26 3.45 16.34
C ARG A 94 -13.15 2.84 17.72
N ASP A 95 -13.95 3.34 18.65
CA ASP A 95 -14.02 2.85 20.03
C ASP A 95 -15.48 2.79 20.46
N GLU A 96 -15.97 1.61 20.85
CA GLU A 96 -17.38 1.34 21.21
C GLU A 96 -18.41 1.98 20.24
N GLY A 97 -18.13 1.91 18.94
CA GLY A 97 -18.99 2.46 17.89
C GLY A 97 -18.84 3.97 17.65
N ARG A 98 -18.12 4.70 18.51
CA ARG A 98 -17.80 6.13 18.36
C ARG A 98 -16.52 6.32 17.54
N LEU A 99 -16.45 7.43 16.81
CA LEU A 99 -15.27 7.83 16.04
C LEU A 99 -14.47 8.86 16.85
N LEU A 100 -13.21 8.54 17.12
CA LEU A 100 -12.29 9.36 17.92
C LEU A 100 -11.10 9.83 17.08
N GLY A 101 -10.64 11.05 17.36
CA GLY A 101 -9.47 11.66 16.74
C GLY A 101 -9.79 12.66 15.64
N ILE A 102 -8.72 13.23 15.07
CA ILE A 102 -8.82 14.28 14.06
C ILE A 102 -9.20 13.68 12.71
N ARG A 103 -10.11 14.34 11.98
CA ARG A 103 -10.54 13.96 10.63
C ARG A 103 -9.54 14.33 9.54
N HIS A 104 -8.27 13.95 9.72
CA HIS A 104 -7.20 14.29 8.76
C HIS A 104 -7.54 13.87 7.33
N ARG A 105 -8.16 12.70 7.14
CA ARG A 105 -8.57 12.25 5.80
C ARG A 105 -9.66 13.10 5.15
N SER A 106 -10.61 13.62 5.93
CA SER A 106 -11.61 14.57 5.41
C SER A 106 -10.95 15.89 5.02
N HIS A 107 -10.04 16.40 5.86
CA HIS A 107 -9.31 17.63 5.57
C HIS A 107 -8.39 17.45 4.36
N PHE A 108 -7.73 16.30 4.24
CA PHE A 108 -6.90 15.95 3.09
C PHE A 108 -7.74 15.88 1.81
N ARG A 109 -8.92 15.25 1.87
CA ARG A 109 -9.84 15.17 0.73
C ARG A 109 -10.26 16.56 0.25
N ALA A 110 -10.69 17.44 1.15
CA ALA A 110 -11.07 18.81 0.82
C ALA A 110 -9.87 19.60 0.24
N TRP A 111 -8.71 19.47 0.88
CA TRP A 111 -7.48 20.09 0.40
C TRP A 111 -7.13 19.63 -1.02
N ALA A 112 -7.10 18.32 -1.29
CA ALA A 112 -6.69 17.82 -2.59
C ALA A 112 -7.76 17.95 -3.68
N SER A 113 -9.05 18.08 -3.35
CA SER A 113 -10.08 18.41 -4.36
C SER A 113 -9.88 19.79 -4.99
N GLU A 114 -9.26 20.72 -4.26
CA GLU A 114 -8.89 22.06 -4.72
C GLU A 114 -7.49 22.11 -5.35
N TYR A 115 -6.83 20.97 -5.54
CA TYR A 115 -5.47 20.91 -6.06
C TYR A 115 -5.36 21.59 -7.43
N THR A 116 -6.29 21.28 -8.35
CA THR A 116 -6.28 21.82 -9.71
C THR A 116 -6.54 23.32 -9.73
N ASP A 117 -7.42 23.83 -8.87
CA ASP A 117 -7.69 25.26 -8.71
C ASP A 117 -6.41 26.01 -8.32
N ARG A 118 -5.72 25.54 -7.28
CA ARG A 118 -4.47 26.16 -6.81
C ARG A 118 -3.33 26.03 -7.80
N ARG A 119 -3.27 24.94 -8.55
CA ARG A 119 -2.13 24.60 -9.42
C ARG A 119 -2.27 25.15 -10.84
N LEU A 120 -3.47 25.08 -11.40
CA LEU A 120 -3.78 25.41 -12.80
C LEU A 120 -4.57 26.72 -12.93
N GLY A 121 -4.96 27.35 -11.82
CA GLY A 121 -5.78 28.56 -11.81
C GLY A 121 -7.23 28.33 -12.28
N LYS A 122 -7.65 27.06 -12.42
CA LYS A 122 -9.00 26.69 -12.85
C LYS A 122 -9.46 25.40 -12.19
N HIS A 123 -10.74 25.33 -11.90
CA HIS A 123 -11.36 24.12 -11.40
C HIS A 123 -11.50 23.06 -12.49
N VAL A 124 -10.96 21.87 -12.23
CA VAL A 124 -11.08 20.72 -13.14
C VAL A 124 -11.80 19.59 -12.42
N PRO A 125 -13.12 19.44 -12.61
CA PRO A 125 -13.92 18.43 -11.93
C PRO A 125 -13.39 17.02 -12.18
N ARG A 126 -13.29 16.24 -11.09
CA ARG A 126 -12.88 14.82 -11.09
C ARG A 126 -11.45 14.55 -11.57
N ALA A 127 -10.63 15.58 -11.80
CA ALA A 127 -9.21 15.39 -12.13
C ALA A 127 -8.42 14.81 -10.95
N VAL A 128 -8.87 15.08 -9.72
CA VAL A 128 -8.37 14.44 -8.50
C VAL A 128 -9.54 13.76 -7.81
N ASN A 129 -9.46 12.44 -7.62
CA ASN A 129 -10.46 11.66 -6.88
C ASN A 129 -9.81 11.03 -5.66
N ILE A 130 -10.46 11.11 -4.50
CA ILE A 130 -9.94 10.55 -3.25
C ILE A 130 -10.96 9.61 -2.63
N ARG A 131 -10.61 8.32 -2.59
CA ARG A 131 -11.36 7.27 -1.92
C ARG A 131 -10.64 6.82 -0.64
N GLY A 132 -11.41 6.26 0.29
CA GLY A 132 -10.91 5.79 1.58
C GLY A 132 -11.96 5.91 2.68
N SER A 133 -11.90 4.99 3.65
CA SER A 133 -12.76 5.00 4.85
C SER A 133 -12.38 6.14 5.78
N LEU A 134 -13.18 6.51 6.77
CA LEU A 134 -12.68 7.37 7.85
C LEU A 134 -11.79 6.61 8.84
N CYS A 135 -12.01 5.31 8.97
CA CYS A 135 -11.22 4.45 9.85
C CYS A 135 -10.12 3.73 9.05
N PRO A 136 -8.87 3.70 9.57
CA PRO A 136 -7.81 2.91 8.99
C PRO A 136 -8.19 1.44 8.89
N SER A 137 -7.81 0.78 7.81
CA SER A 137 -8.05 -0.65 7.63
C SER A 137 -6.89 -1.31 6.93
N ILE A 138 -6.30 -2.31 7.60
CA ILE A 138 -5.24 -3.13 7.00
C ILE A 138 -5.76 -3.96 5.83
N LEU A 139 -7.03 -4.37 5.87
CA LEU A 139 -7.71 -5.00 4.73
C LEU A 139 -7.71 -4.06 3.52
N ARG A 140 -8.12 -2.80 3.71
CA ARG A 140 -8.13 -1.80 2.61
C ARG A 140 -6.73 -1.44 2.13
N HIS A 141 -5.73 -1.45 3.01
CA HIS A 141 -4.33 -1.29 2.62
C HIS A 141 -3.93 -2.35 1.57
N TRP A 142 -4.21 -3.62 1.84
CA TRP A 142 -3.85 -4.70 0.91
C TRP A 142 -4.70 -4.71 -0.35
N ILE A 143 -6.01 -4.40 -0.26
CA ILE A 143 -6.87 -4.19 -1.43
C ILE A 143 -6.27 -3.09 -2.34
N SER A 144 -5.87 -1.96 -1.74
CA SER A 144 -5.29 -0.84 -2.47
C SER A 144 -3.97 -1.24 -3.15
N VAL A 145 -3.09 -1.92 -2.43
CA VAL A 145 -1.81 -2.40 -2.97
C VAL A 145 -2.02 -3.39 -4.11
N SER A 146 -2.86 -4.41 -3.95
CA SER A 146 -3.15 -5.35 -5.04
C SER A 146 -3.81 -4.67 -6.23
N TYR A 147 -4.65 -3.66 -6.02
CA TYR A 147 -5.23 -2.87 -7.12
C TYR A 147 -4.17 -2.10 -7.92
N LEU A 148 -3.17 -1.50 -7.25
CA LEU A 148 -2.05 -0.84 -7.95
C LEU A 148 -1.20 -1.83 -8.77
N LEU A 149 -1.17 -3.09 -8.36
CA LEU A 149 -0.36 -4.14 -8.95
C LEU A 149 -1.11 -5.01 -9.96
N LYS A 150 -2.40 -4.73 -10.22
CA LYS A 150 -3.25 -5.51 -11.15
C LYS A 150 -2.59 -5.68 -12.52
N SER A 151 -1.84 -4.68 -12.95
CA SER A 151 -1.26 -4.55 -14.29
C SER A 151 0.22 -4.98 -14.30
N HIS A 152 0.49 -6.16 -13.76
CA HIS A 152 1.79 -6.82 -13.70
C HIS A 152 2.03 -7.76 -14.88
N ASP A 153 3.29 -8.16 -15.08
CA ASP A 153 3.66 -9.20 -16.02
C ASP A 153 3.10 -10.57 -15.57
N ARG A 154 2.14 -11.11 -16.32
CA ARG A 154 1.48 -12.40 -16.02
C ARG A 154 2.45 -13.59 -16.09
N ASP A 155 3.46 -13.50 -16.95
CA ASP A 155 4.41 -14.58 -17.19
C ASP A 155 5.62 -14.48 -16.24
N ALA A 156 5.59 -13.52 -15.31
CA ALA A 156 6.61 -13.38 -14.29
C ALA A 156 6.56 -14.54 -13.29
N VAL A 157 7.53 -15.45 -13.43
CA VAL A 157 7.71 -16.58 -12.51
C VAL A 157 8.35 -16.14 -11.18
N LEU A 158 7.70 -16.46 -10.07
CA LEU A 158 8.15 -16.28 -8.69
C LEU A 158 8.75 -17.58 -8.13
N VAL A 159 9.91 -18.03 -8.61
CA VAL A 159 10.54 -19.24 -8.04
C VAL A 159 11.00 -18.98 -6.60
N GLY A 160 10.52 -19.82 -5.67
CA GLY A 160 10.97 -19.89 -4.29
C GLY A 160 9.84 -19.63 -3.30
N ALA A 161 8.93 -20.58 -3.12
CA ALA A 161 8.20 -20.72 -1.86
C ALA A 161 8.90 -21.85 -1.09
N ARG A 162 9.79 -21.50 -0.15
CA ARG A 162 10.48 -22.49 0.72
C ARG A 162 9.53 -23.47 1.43
N ASN A 163 8.22 -23.18 1.41
CA ASN A 163 7.16 -23.93 2.07
C ASN A 163 6.12 -24.53 1.08
N ARG A 164 6.40 -24.62 -0.23
CA ARG A 164 5.48 -25.28 -1.17
C ARG A 164 5.92 -26.74 -1.39
N PRO A 165 5.16 -27.74 -0.89
CA PRO A 165 5.57 -29.15 -0.92
C PRO A 165 5.65 -29.76 -2.33
N ASP A 166 4.98 -29.13 -3.30
CA ASP A 166 4.73 -29.64 -4.66
C ASP A 166 5.77 -29.18 -5.71
N ARG A 167 6.67 -28.24 -5.36
CA ARG A 167 7.62 -27.61 -6.30
C ARG A 167 6.97 -26.98 -7.54
N GLU A 168 5.68 -26.68 -7.48
CA GLU A 168 4.98 -26.08 -8.61
C GLU A 168 5.49 -24.66 -8.89
N THR A 169 5.56 -24.31 -10.18
CA THR A 169 5.82 -22.95 -10.65
C THR A 169 4.78 -22.02 -10.02
N LEU A 170 5.24 -21.04 -9.25
CA LEU A 170 4.41 -19.98 -8.71
C LEU A 170 4.50 -18.76 -9.62
N TRP A 171 3.36 -18.27 -10.10
CA TRP A 171 3.29 -17.09 -10.95
C TRP A 171 2.96 -15.86 -10.11
N LEU A 172 3.35 -14.69 -10.61
CA LEU A 172 3.01 -13.43 -9.96
C LEU A 172 1.49 -13.22 -9.87
N SER A 173 0.74 -13.71 -10.85
CA SER A 173 -0.72 -13.69 -10.84
C SER A 173 -1.34 -14.46 -9.67
N ASP A 174 -0.64 -15.48 -9.14
CA ASP A 174 -1.19 -16.33 -8.08
C ASP A 174 -1.25 -15.62 -6.73
N ILE A 175 -0.46 -14.56 -6.55
CA ILE A 175 -0.39 -13.80 -5.29
C ILE A 175 -1.17 -12.50 -5.31
N LEU A 176 -1.73 -12.08 -6.45
CA LEU A 176 -2.47 -10.83 -6.56
C LEU A 176 -3.97 -11.12 -6.59
N ALA A 177 -4.75 -10.34 -5.82
CA ALA A 177 -6.18 -10.56 -5.70
C ALA A 177 -6.99 -10.09 -6.93
N PHE A 178 -6.42 -9.21 -7.75
CA PHE A 178 -7.08 -8.62 -8.91
C PHE A 178 -6.57 -9.23 -10.19
N ASP A 179 -7.50 -9.53 -11.09
CA ASP A 179 -7.17 -9.94 -12.44
C ASP A 179 -6.42 -8.82 -13.16
N TYR A 180 -5.48 -9.25 -14.00
CA TYR A 180 -4.78 -8.32 -14.86
C TYR A 180 -5.72 -7.70 -15.88
N VAL A 181 -5.65 -6.38 -15.92
CA VAL A 181 -6.29 -5.52 -16.92
C VAL A 181 -5.16 -4.80 -17.64
N ASN A 182 -5.14 -4.89 -18.97
CA ASN A 182 -4.15 -4.21 -19.79
C ASN A 182 -4.17 -2.70 -19.45
N PRO A 183 -3.09 -2.14 -18.90
CA PRO A 183 -3.01 -0.74 -18.51
C PRO A 183 -2.72 0.19 -19.69
N GLY A 184 -2.92 -0.27 -20.93
CA GLY A 184 -2.55 0.43 -22.15
C GLY A 184 -1.02 0.60 -22.30
N ALA A 185 -0.62 1.24 -23.40
CA ALA A 185 0.79 1.56 -23.62
C ALA A 185 1.21 2.75 -22.73
N VAL A 186 1.87 2.44 -21.62
CA VAL A 186 2.63 3.43 -20.84
C VAL A 186 3.97 3.66 -21.55
N GLY A 187 4.43 4.91 -21.60
CA GLY A 187 5.74 5.26 -22.18
C GLY A 187 6.89 4.51 -21.50
N PRO A 188 8.12 4.56 -22.06
CA PRO A 188 9.30 3.81 -21.56
C PRO A 188 9.79 4.25 -20.17
N GLU A 189 9.07 5.13 -19.49
CA GLU A 189 9.45 5.69 -18.20
C GLU A 189 9.08 4.76 -17.03
N ARG A 190 9.67 5.05 -15.86
CA ARG A 190 9.40 4.33 -14.63
C ARG A 190 7.91 4.43 -14.27
N ARG A 191 7.26 3.27 -14.17
CA ARG A 191 5.83 3.16 -13.92
C ARG A 191 5.47 3.15 -12.43
N LEU A 192 6.32 2.54 -11.60
CA LEU A 192 6.13 2.40 -10.15
C LEU A 192 6.91 3.46 -9.36
N PHE A 193 6.20 4.22 -8.53
CA PHE A 193 6.73 5.22 -7.63
C PHE A 193 6.51 4.77 -6.19
N ILE A 194 7.55 4.86 -5.37
CA ILE A 194 7.50 4.52 -3.95
C ILE A 194 8.14 5.69 -3.22
N SER A 195 7.43 6.20 -2.21
CA SER A 195 7.97 7.20 -1.30
C SER A 195 9.32 6.76 -0.71
N SER A 196 10.25 7.70 -0.52
CA SER A 196 11.56 7.43 0.09
C SER A 196 11.45 6.70 1.44
N ASN A 197 10.35 6.95 2.16
CA ASN A 197 10.09 6.46 3.51
C ASN A 197 9.79 4.97 3.57
N LEU A 198 9.32 4.39 2.46
CA LEU A 198 9.10 2.96 2.32
C LEU A 198 10.20 2.27 1.51
N GLY A 199 11.18 3.04 1.03
CA GLY A 199 12.23 2.56 0.14
C GLY A 199 13.30 1.70 0.85
N PRO A 200 14.16 1.01 0.07
CA PRO A 200 15.17 0.10 0.61
C PRO A 200 16.09 0.75 1.67
N ALA A 201 16.48 2.01 1.48
CA ALA A 201 17.33 2.74 2.42
C ALA A 201 16.69 2.87 3.82
N ARG A 202 15.37 3.09 3.90
CA ARG A 202 14.66 3.21 5.18
C ARG A 202 14.38 1.85 5.81
N ARG A 203 14.10 0.83 4.99
CA ARG A 203 13.99 -0.56 5.47
C ARG A 203 15.31 -1.08 6.05
N ALA A 204 16.45 -0.70 5.46
CA ALA A 204 17.77 -1.05 6.01
C ALA A 204 18.04 -0.47 7.41
N ILE A 205 17.45 0.69 7.72
CA ILE A 205 17.51 1.32 9.04
C ILE A 205 16.48 0.71 10.00
N GLY A 206 15.33 0.26 9.48
CA GLY A 206 14.26 -0.31 10.30
C GLY A 206 13.41 0.73 11.03
N THR A 207 13.39 1.99 10.57
CA THR A 207 12.58 3.05 11.18
C THR A 207 12.06 4.03 10.11
N PRO A 208 10.74 4.30 10.05
CA PRO A 208 10.19 5.35 9.18
C PRO A 208 10.49 6.76 9.73
N PRO A 209 10.58 7.81 8.89
CA PRO A 209 11.02 9.16 9.36
C PRO A 209 10.10 9.82 10.39
N ALA A 210 8.80 9.55 10.34
CA ALA A 210 7.88 10.00 11.38
C ALA A 210 7.85 9.07 12.61
N ALA A 211 8.76 8.11 12.71
CA ALA A 211 9.07 7.41 13.95
C ALA A 211 10.43 7.85 14.51
N GLU A 212 11.15 8.77 13.87
CA GLU A 212 12.40 9.33 14.40
C GLU A 212 12.12 10.08 15.72
N PHE A 213 10.99 10.80 15.82
CA PHE A 213 10.55 11.40 17.10
C PHE A 213 10.12 10.37 18.15
N LEU A 214 9.74 9.15 17.74
CA LEU A 214 9.43 8.04 18.65
C LEU A 214 10.73 7.45 19.24
N LEU A 215 11.85 7.48 18.49
CA LEU A 215 13.17 7.11 19.00
C LEU A 215 13.63 8.07 20.11
N ASP A 216 13.37 9.37 19.96
CA ASP A 216 13.79 10.40 20.94
C ASP A 216 12.89 10.49 22.18
N ARG A 217 11.60 10.14 22.08
CA ARG A 217 10.66 10.27 23.20
C ARG A 217 10.28 8.96 23.89
N GLN A 218 10.41 7.83 23.21
CA GLN A 218 10.03 6.52 23.76
C GLN A 218 10.92 5.40 23.24
N PRO A 219 12.06 5.16 23.92
CA PRO A 219 13.02 4.14 23.52
C PRO A 219 12.45 2.69 23.49
N HIS A 220 11.31 2.47 24.13
CA HIS A 220 10.56 1.20 24.12
C HIS A 220 9.70 1.00 22.85
N LEU A 221 9.41 2.05 22.08
CA LEU A 221 8.71 1.94 20.79
C LEU A 221 9.63 1.49 19.64
N ALA A 222 10.96 1.51 19.82
CA ALA A 222 11.89 0.83 18.93
C ALA A 222 11.65 -0.70 18.90
N ASN A 223 10.98 -1.25 19.93
CA ASN A 223 10.54 -2.64 20.00
C ASN A 223 9.10 -2.85 19.48
N LEU A 224 8.36 -1.81 19.10
CA LEU A 224 6.94 -1.93 18.72
C LEU A 224 6.71 -2.55 17.33
N ALA A 225 7.75 -2.73 16.52
CA ALA A 225 7.67 -3.53 15.30
C ALA A 225 7.52 -5.05 15.57
N LEU A 226 7.56 -5.50 16.83
CA LEU A 226 7.50 -6.91 17.21
C LEU A 226 6.44 -7.28 18.28
N SER A 227 5.58 -6.36 18.73
CA SER A 227 4.50 -6.70 19.67
C SER A 227 3.14 -6.11 19.32
N LEU A 228 2.62 -6.49 18.16
CA LEU A 228 1.18 -6.45 17.89
C LEU A 228 0.59 -7.85 18.02
N THR A 229 0.76 -8.49 19.19
CA THR A 229 -0.30 -9.41 19.64
C THR A 229 -0.46 -9.60 21.15
N ASP A 230 0.48 -9.27 22.03
CA ASP A 230 0.25 -9.45 23.47
C ASP A 230 1.07 -8.46 24.31
N ALA A 231 0.61 -8.18 25.54
CA ALA A 231 1.25 -7.39 26.58
C ALA A 231 0.96 -5.87 26.60
N CYS A 232 -0.29 -5.53 26.93
CA CYS A 232 -0.47 -4.52 27.98
C CYS A 232 0.01 -5.14 29.31
N THR A 233 0.83 -4.41 30.07
CA THR A 233 1.36 -4.70 31.43
C THR A 233 2.73 -5.39 31.53
N ALA A 234 3.78 -4.57 31.70
CA ALA A 234 4.90 -4.85 32.61
C ALA A 234 5.73 -3.55 32.82
N PRO A 235 5.89 -3.05 34.05
CA PRO A 235 6.93 -2.08 34.39
C PRO A 235 8.25 -2.83 34.59
N ASP A 236 9.37 -2.13 34.36
CA ASP A 236 10.76 -2.61 34.50
C ASP A 236 11.39 -3.19 33.22
N ALA A 237 12.00 -2.32 32.42
CA ALA A 237 12.97 -2.73 31.40
C ALA A 237 14.28 -1.91 31.52
N PRO A 238 15.46 -2.56 31.39
CA PRO A 238 16.76 -1.98 31.75
C PRO A 238 17.37 -1.10 30.66
N SER A 239 18.26 -0.21 31.07
CA SER A 239 19.04 0.70 30.22
C SER A 239 20.04 -0.05 29.34
N GLY A 240 19.74 -0.14 28.05
CA GLY A 240 20.65 -0.65 27.01
C GLY A 240 19.89 -0.81 25.71
N LEU A 241 19.74 0.27 24.94
CA LEU A 241 18.82 0.27 23.81
C LEU A 241 19.28 -0.64 22.68
N PRO A 242 18.46 -1.62 22.25
CA PRO A 242 18.72 -2.37 21.03
C PRO A 242 18.73 -1.42 19.84
N ARG A 243 19.76 -1.51 19.00
CA ARG A 243 19.76 -0.80 17.71
C ARG A 243 18.58 -1.31 16.86
N PRO A 244 17.88 -0.42 16.13
CA PRO A 244 16.80 -0.86 15.24
C PRO A 244 17.37 -1.84 14.21
N ARG A 245 16.70 -2.99 14.07
CA ARG A 245 17.13 -4.04 13.14
C ARG A 245 16.64 -3.71 11.73
N PRO A 246 17.41 -4.03 10.68
CA PRO A 246 16.92 -3.94 9.31
C PRO A 246 15.61 -4.70 9.16
N PHE A 247 14.61 -4.07 8.55
CA PHE A 247 13.37 -4.74 8.16
C PHE A 247 13.60 -5.56 6.90
N ARG A 248 13.22 -6.84 6.94
CA ARG A 248 13.16 -7.72 5.78
C ARG A 248 11.72 -8.11 5.52
N ALA A 249 11.24 -7.84 4.30
CA ALA A 249 9.90 -8.23 3.90
C ALA A 249 9.83 -9.74 3.65
N ALA A 250 8.66 -10.35 3.88
CA ALA A 250 8.45 -11.77 3.64
C ALA A 250 8.75 -12.13 2.17
N VAL A 251 8.37 -11.26 1.22
CA VAL A 251 8.69 -11.45 -0.21
C VAL A 251 10.18 -11.41 -0.52
N GLU A 252 10.97 -10.65 0.24
CA GLU A 252 12.43 -10.58 0.07
C GLU A 252 13.11 -11.87 0.58
N ASP A 253 12.48 -12.57 1.52
CA ASP A 253 12.92 -13.87 2.04
C ASP A 253 12.35 -15.07 1.25
N GLY A 254 11.67 -14.82 0.12
CA GLY A 254 11.06 -15.87 -0.70
C GLY A 254 9.82 -16.50 -0.05
N VAL A 255 9.04 -15.69 0.67
CA VAL A 255 7.75 -16.10 1.24
C VAL A 255 6.64 -15.49 0.39
N PHE A 256 5.97 -16.34 -0.39
CA PHE A 256 4.89 -15.94 -1.29
C PHE A 256 3.52 -16.55 -0.93
N ASP A 257 3.37 -17.02 0.31
CA ASP A 257 2.07 -17.49 0.84
C ASP A 257 1.17 -16.29 1.14
N VAL A 258 0.04 -16.16 0.43
CA VAL A 258 -0.95 -15.08 0.59
C VAL A 258 -1.34 -14.85 2.05
N ARG A 259 -1.42 -15.91 2.88
CA ARG A 259 -1.76 -15.82 4.31
C ARG A 259 -0.69 -15.10 5.12
N ARG A 260 0.58 -15.22 4.70
CA ARG A 260 1.73 -14.57 5.32
C ARG A 260 1.96 -13.18 4.74
N LEU A 261 1.75 -13.02 3.44
CA LEU A 261 1.96 -11.79 2.68
C LEU A 261 0.95 -10.69 3.06
N TYR A 262 -0.35 -11.01 3.09
CA TYR A 262 -1.42 -10.01 3.25
C TYR A 262 -2.10 -10.04 4.64
N GLY A 263 -1.65 -10.95 5.52
CA GLY A 263 -2.27 -11.19 6.81
C GLY A 263 -3.61 -11.92 6.73
N SER A 264 -4.09 -12.40 7.88
CA SER A 264 -5.21 -13.35 7.93
C SER A 264 -6.55 -12.76 7.49
N GLN A 265 -6.84 -11.49 7.79
CA GLN A 265 -8.12 -10.87 7.42
C GLN A 265 -8.29 -10.78 5.89
N PHE A 266 -7.25 -10.33 5.18
CA PHE A 266 -7.27 -10.27 3.73
C PHE A 266 -7.24 -11.66 3.11
N ALA A 267 -6.40 -12.56 3.63
CA ALA A 267 -6.32 -13.92 3.12
C ALA A 267 -7.67 -14.65 3.23
N SER A 268 -8.38 -14.53 4.36
CA SER A 268 -9.73 -15.09 4.48
C SER A 268 -10.73 -14.43 3.53
N PHE A 269 -10.62 -13.12 3.33
CA PHE A 269 -11.47 -12.41 2.36
C PHE A 269 -11.24 -12.86 0.91
N VAL A 270 -10.00 -13.12 0.49
CA VAL A 270 -9.65 -13.47 -0.90
C VAL A 270 -9.74 -14.96 -1.18
N THR A 271 -9.25 -15.79 -0.26
CA THR A 271 -9.17 -17.24 -0.48
C THR A 271 -10.37 -18.00 0.10
N GLY A 272 -11.14 -17.39 1.02
CA GLY A 272 -12.12 -18.11 1.83
C GLY A 272 -11.50 -19.01 2.91
N LEU A 273 -10.17 -19.10 2.98
CA LEU A 273 -9.47 -19.94 3.95
C LEU A 273 -9.32 -19.18 5.28
N GLY A 274 -9.65 -19.83 6.40
CA GLY A 274 -9.45 -19.27 7.74
C GLY A 274 -7.96 -19.03 8.09
N ARG A 275 -7.70 -18.53 9.31
CA ARG A 275 -6.34 -18.39 9.86
C ARG A 275 -5.57 -19.71 9.64
N PRO A 276 -4.31 -19.68 9.18
CA PRO A 276 -3.54 -20.92 9.11
C PRO A 276 -3.45 -21.50 10.53
N ALA A 277 -4.08 -22.66 10.74
CA ALA A 277 -3.76 -23.49 11.90
C ALA A 277 -2.24 -23.77 11.84
N LYS A 278 -1.60 -23.86 13.02
CA LYS A 278 -0.20 -24.27 13.18
C LYS A 278 0.06 -25.44 12.24
N ALA A 279 0.84 -25.22 11.17
CA ALA A 279 0.73 -25.95 9.90
C ALA A 279 0.40 -27.45 10.05
N PRO A 280 -0.74 -27.88 9.48
CA PRO A 280 -0.79 -29.23 8.93
C PRO A 280 -1.56 -29.27 7.60
N ASP A 281 -1.68 -30.51 7.14
CA ASP A 281 -1.64 -31.00 5.76
C ASP A 281 -2.74 -30.54 4.79
N ILE A 282 -2.41 -30.68 3.51
CA ILE A 282 -3.11 -30.28 2.29
C ILE A 282 -4.44 -31.03 2.14
N ARG A 283 -5.48 -30.28 1.74
CA ARG A 283 -6.51 -30.60 0.71
C ARG A 283 -7.85 -30.06 1.18
N GLU A 284 -8.27 -28.92 0.61
CA GLU A 284 -9.69 -28.66 0.39
C GLU A 284 -9.85 -27.57 -0.67
N SER A 285 -10.50 -27.94 -1.76
CA SER A 285 -10.89 -27.09 -2.88
C SER A 285 -12.25 -26.45 -2.56
N PHE A 286 -12.39 -25.14 -2.73
CA PHE A 286 -13.69 -24.47 -2.65
C PHE A 286 -13.85 -23.39 -3.73
N PRO A 287 -15.09 -23.09 -4.14
CA PRO A 287 -15.34 -22.32 -5.33
C PRO A 287 -14.98 -20.85 -5.12
N LYS A 288 -14.31 -20.28 -6.12
CA LYS A 288 -13.99 -18.85 -6.19
C LYS A 288 -15.29 -18.07 -6.38
N LEU A 289 -15.70 -17.27 -5.40
CA LEU A 289 -16.53 -16.09 -5.73
C LEU A 289 -15.64 -15.13 -6.51
N SER A 290 -16.20 -14.43 -7.48
CA SER A 290 -15.44 -13.40 -8.19
C SER A 290 -15.11 -12.25 -7.23
N LEU A 291 -13.96 -11.62 -7.44
CA LEU A 291 -13.53 -10.48 -6.65
C LEU A 291 -14.52 -9.31 -6.74
N LEU A 292 -15.19 -9.15 -7.89
CA LEU A 292 -16.22 -8.13 -8.11
C LEU A 292 -17.40 -8.30 -7.15
N GLU A 293 -17.90 -9.53 -6.97
CA GLU A 293 -19.00 -9.82 -6.04
C GLU A 293 -18.62 -9.53 -4.58
N ARG A 294 -17.34 -9.65 -4.22
CA ARG A 294 -16.85 -9.38 -2.86
C ARG A 294 -16.55 -7.90 -2.62
N LEU A 295 -16.20 -7.13 -3.65
CA LEU A 295 -15.92 -5.70 -3.56
C LEU A 295 -17.21 -4.86 -3.45
N ASP A 296 -18.29 -5.27 -4.14
CA ASP A 296 -19.60 -4.62 -4.03
C ASP A 296 -20.15 -4.66 -2.59
N LEU A 297 -19.90 -5.76 -1.86
CA LEU A 297 -20.28 -5.89 -0.45
C LEU A 297 -19.53 -4.93 0.50
N LEU A 298 -18.41 -4.36 0.06
CA LEU A 298 -17.59 -3.43 0.86
C LEU A 298 -17.73 -1.97 0.43
N GLY A 299 -18.57 -1.69 -0.59
CA GLY A 299 -18.77 -0.35 -1.14
C GLY A 299 -17.50 0.26 -1.73
N VAL A 300 -16.70 -0.54 -2.45
CA VAL A 300 -15.46 -0.12 -3.14
C VAL A 300 -15.68 -0.01 -4.64
#